data_AF-A0A2G6N687-F1
#
_entry.id   AF-A0A2G6N687-F1
#
_cell.length_a   1.000
_cell.length_b   1.000
_cell.length_c   1.000
_cell.angle_alpha   90.00
_cell.angle_beta   90.00
_cell.angle_gamma   90.00
#
_symmetry.space_group_name_H-M   'P 1'
#
loop_
_entity.id
_entity.type
_entity.pdbx_description
1 polymer ?
#
loop_
_entity_poly.entity_id
_entity_poly.type
_entity_poly.pdbx_seq_one_letter_code
_entity_poly.pdbx_strand_id
1 'polypeptide(L)'
;MNIKELGEKLGLEEDEYRELLELFRETGGTDIATIKSALAAGDAEQVARSAHTISGAAGNMGIMDIHEAAKSIEQAANAGKLDVVGDEMKVLDRGLGAICAALS
;
A
#
# COMPACT_ATOMS: atom_id res chain seq x y z
N MET A 1 5.54 13.65 5.37
CA MET A 1 4.51 13.68 4.31
C MET A 1 3.86 15.05 4.34
N ASN A 2 3.78 15.76 3.21
CA ASN A 2 3.05 17.02 3.10
C ASN A 2 1.77 16.76 2.31
N ILE A 3 0.63 16.67 3.00
CA ILE A 3 -0.65 16.26 2.41
C ILE A 3 -1.11 17.25 1.34
N LYS A 4 -1.01 18.56 1.63
CA LYS A 4 -1.38 19.62 0.70
C LYS A 4 -0.63 19.53 -0.62
N GLU A 5 0.70 19.41 -0.56
CA GLU A 5 1.54 19.33 -1.76
C GLU A 5 1.25 18.07 -2.59
N LEU A 6 0.89 16.97 -1.94
CA LEU A 6 0.51 15.73 -2.63
C LEU A 6 -0.88 15.83 -3.28
N GLY A 7 -1.85 16.45 -2.60
CA GLY A 7 -3.16 16.75 -3.16
C GLY A 7 -3.06 17.65 -4.39
N GLU A 8 -2.27 18.73 -4.31
CA GLU A 8 -2.05 19.66 -5.43
C GLU A 8 -1.46 18.96 -6.67
N LYS A 9 -0.57 17.97 -6.49
CA LYS A 9 -0.02 17.17 -7.60
C LYS A 9 -1.08 16.33 -8.32
N LEU A 10 -2.18 16.02 -7.65
CA LEU A 10 -3.33 15.30 -8.20
C LEU A 10 -4.47 16.24 -8.62
N GLY A 11 -4.31 17.56 -8.44
CA GLY A 11 -5.36 18.55 -8.70
C GLY A 11 -6.50 18.52 -7.68
N LEU A 12 -6.21 18.09 -6.46
CA LEU A 12 -7.16 18.01 -5.34
C LEU A 12 -6.84 19.05 -4.27
N GLU A 13 -7.88 19.54 -3.60
CA GLU A 13 -7.70 20.33 -2.38
C GLU A 13 -7.21 19.45 -1.22
N GLU A 14 -6.63 20.08 -0.19
CA GLU A 14 -6.06 19.34 0.95
C GLU A 14 -7.09 18.43 1.63
N ASP A 15 -8.31 18.94 1.87
CA ASP A 15 -9.37 18.18 2.55
C ASP A 15 -9.85 16.98 1.71
N GLU A 16 -9.99 17.14 0.39
CA GLU A 16 -10.37 16.04 -0.52
C GLU A 16 -9.29 14.94 -0.52
N TYR A 17 -8.02 15.33 -0.55
CA TYR A 17 -6.93 14.35 -0.49
C TYR A 17 -6.83 13.67 0.88
N ARG A 18 -7.15 14.38 1.98
CA ARG A 18 -7.24 13.76 3.33
C ARG A 18 -8.29 12.67 3.37
N GLU A 19 -9.48 12.89 2.83
CA GLU A 19 -10.55 11.87 2.78
C GLU A 19 -10.10 10.62 2.02
N LEU A 20 -9.39 10.80 0.89
CA LEU A 20 -8.81 9.69 0.14
C LEU A 20 -7.75 8.91 0.95
N LEU A 21 -6.89 9.62 1.67
CA LEU A 21 -5.88 8.99 2.54
C LEU A 21 -6.52 8.25 3.72
N GLU A 22 -7.63 8.74 4.27
CA GLU A 22 -8.39 8.05 5.32
C GLU A 22 -8.97 6.73 4.81
N LEU A 23 -9.58 6.73 3.61
CA LEU A 23 -10.07 5.52 2.97
C LEU A 23 -8.94 4.54 2.67
N PHE A 24 -7.80 5.05 2.17
CA PHE A 24 -6.62 4.23 1.91
C PHE A 24 -6.06 3.60 3.19
N ARG A 25 -6.04 4.35 4.30
CA ARG A 25 -5.59 3.85 5.61
C ARG A 25 -6.41 2.64 6.05
N GLU A 26 -7.74 2.71 5.93
CA GLU A 26 -8.65 1.65 6.36
C GLU A 26 -8.51 0.39 5.48
N THR A 27 -8.65 0.59 4.17
CA THR A 27 -8.63 -0.50 3.19
C THR A 27 -7.23 -1.10 3.05
N GLY A 28 -6.21 -0.26 2.88
CA GLY A 28 -4.81 -0.66 2.79
C GLY A 28 -4.29 -1.35 4.06
N GLY A 29 -4.73 -0.92 5.25
CA GLY A 29 -4.40 -1.63 6.50
C GLY A 29 -4.95 -3.05 6.54
N THR A 30 -6.17 -3.24 6.06
CA THR A 30 -6.81 -4.56 5.95
C THR A 30 -6.10 -5.45 4.92
N ASP A 31 -5.74 -4.90 3.76
CA ASP A 31 -5.01 -5.64 2.74
C ASP A 31 -3.59 -6.01 3.19
N ILE A 32 -2.86 -5.12 3.89
CA ILE A 32 -1.53 -5.42 4.44
C ILE A 32 -1.62 -6.55 5.47
N ALA A 33 -2.62 -6.54 6.36
CA ALA A 33 -2.84 -7.63 7.32
C ALA A 33 -3.17 -8.95 6.60
N THR A 34 -3.92 -8.88 5.50
CA THR A 34 -4.24 -10.05 4.66
C THR A 34 -2.99 -10.61 3.98
N ILE A 35 -2.12 -9.77 3.42
CA ILE A 35 -0.83 -10.19 2.86
C ILE A 35 0.01 -10.93 3.90
N LYS A 36 0.14 -10.36 5.12
CA LYS A 36 0.91 -11.00 6.21
C LYS A 36 0.38 -12.39 6.54
N SER A 37 -0.94 -12.54 6.61
CA SER A 37 -1.58 -13.82 6.91
C SER A 37 -1.39 -14.82 5.77
N ALA A 38 -1.55 -14.39 4.52
CA ALA A 38 -1.36 -15.21 3.33
C ALA A 38 0.11 -15.65 3.15
N LEU A 39 1.08 -14.78 3.45
CA LEU A 39 2.50 -15.13 3.48
C LEU A 39 2.77 -16.26 4.50
N ALA A 40 2.20 -16.17 5.70
CA ALA A 40 2.35 -17.22 6.72
C ALA A 40 1.70 -18.56 6.30
N ALA A 41 0.63 -18.51 5.51
CA ALA A 41 -0.05 -19.68 4.97
C ALA A 41 0.57 -20.23 3.66
N GLY A 42 1.52 -19.52 3.06
CA GLY A 42 2.06 -19.85 1.73
C GLY A 42 1.07 -19.64 0.58
N ASP A 43 0.02 -18.84 0.78
CA ASP A 43 -1.02 -18.57 -0.22
C ASP A 43 -0.57 -17.45 -1.18
N ALA A 44 0.19 -17.83 -2.20
CA ALA A 44 0.72 -16.90 -3.18
C ALA A 44 -0.38 -16.17 -3.98
N GLU A 45 -1.52 -16.82 -4.21
CA GLU A 45 -2.62 -16.21 -4.96
C GLU A 45 -3.25 -15.07 -4.17
N GLN A 46 -3.49 -15.27 -2.87
CA GLN A 46 -4.01 -14.22 -2.01
C GLN A 46 -3.01 -13.07 -1.81
N VAL A 47 -1.71 -13.38 -1.68
CA VAL A 47 -0.67 -12.34 -1.62
C VAL A 47 -0.71 -11.48 -2.88
N ALA A 48 -0.72 -12.10 -4.06
CA ALA A 48 -0.75 -11.38 -5.33
C ALA A 48 -2.00 -10.49 -5.46
N ARG A 49 -3.19 -11.01 -5.12
CA ARG A 49 -4.45 -10.24 -5.20
C ARG A 49 -4.45 -9.02 -4.27
N SER A 50 -4.10 -9.19 -3.00
CA SER A 50 -4.08 -8.07 -2.05
C SER A 50 -3.01 -7.05 -2.40
N ALA A 51 -1.83 -7.49 -2.85
CA ALA A 51 -0.76 -6.60 -3.29
C ALA A 51 -1.16 -5.81 -4.55
N HIS A 52 -1.87 -6.45 -5.50
CA HIS A 52 -2.42 -5.78 -6.68
C HIS A 52 -3.36 -4.63 -6.28
N THR A 53 -4.31 -4.89 -5.38
CA THR A 53 -5.26 -3.89 -4.87
C THR A 53 -4.55 -2.70 -4.25
N ILE A 54 -3.60 -2.94 -3.33
CA ILE A 54 -2.80 -1.87 -2.71
C ILE A 54 -2.05 -1.08 -3.77
N SER A 55 -1.40 -1.76 -4.73
CA SER A 55 -0.60 -1.09 -5.76
C SER A 55 -1.45 -0.14 -6.61
N GLY A 56 -2.66 -0.56 -7.01
CA GLY A 56 -3.57 0.27 -7.79
C GLY A 56 -4.06 1.49 -7.01
N ALA A 57 -4.48 1.28 -5.75
CA ALA A 57 -4.93 2.37 -4.89
C ALA A 57 -3.81 3.38 -4.61
N ALA A 58 -2.62 2.90 -4.25
CA ALA A 58 -1.46 3.76 -3.97
C ALA A 58 -1.00 4.53 -5.22
N GLY A 59 -1.00 3.89 -6.39
CA GLY A 59 -0.64 4.52 -7.67
C GLY A 59 -1.60 5.66 -8.04
N ASN A 60 -2.91 5.44 -7.89
CA ASN A 60 -3.92 6.47 -8.14
C ASN A 60 -3.80 7.67 -7.18
N MET A 61 -3.25 7.46 -5.98
CA MET A 61 -3.05 8.49 -4.96
C MET A 61 -1.64 9.09 -4.96
N GLY A 62 -0.78 8.71 -5.92
CA GLY A 62 0.59 9.22 -6.03
C GLY A 62 1.53 8.76 -4.90
N ILE A 63 1.17 7.72 -4.13
CA ILE A 63 1.95 7.20 -3.01
C ILE A 63 2.96 6.17 -3.54
N MET A 64 3.95 6.65 -4.29
CA MET A 64 4.78 5.81 -5.15
C MET A 64 5.60 4.75 -4.39
N ASP A 65 6.12 5.05 -3.21
CA ASP A 65 6.86 4.06 -2.40
C ASP A 65 5.99 2.84 -2.05
N ILE A 66 4.72 3.08 -1.70
CA ILE A 66 3.77 1.99 -1.41
C ILE A 66 3.38 1.26 -2.70
N HIS A 67 3.15 2.00 -3.78
CA HIS A 67 2.83 1.43 -5.10
C HIS A 67 3.92 0.45 -5.56
N GLU A 68 5.18 0.87 -5.54
CA GLU A 68 6.32 0.07 -6.01
C GLU A 68 6.54 -1.16 -5.14
N ALA A 69 6.48 -1.01 -3.81
CA ALA A 69 6.61 -2.13 -2.88
C ALA A 69 5.49 -3.17 -3.08
N ALA A 70 4.24 -2.72 -3.17
CA ALA A 70 3.10 -3.60 -3.44
C ALA A 70 3.23 -4.28 -4.81
N LYS A 71 3.71 -3.56 -5.83
CA LYS A 71 3.91 -4.15 -7.16
C LYS A 71 5.01 -5.21 -7.17
N SER A 72 6.10 -5.00 -6.42
CA SER A 72 7.16 -6.00 -6.25
C SER A 72 6.63 -7.25 -5.52
N ILE A 73 5.83 -7.09 -4.46
CA ILE A 73 5.15 -8.21 -3.78
C ILE A 73 4.25 -9.00 -4.73
N GLU A 74 3.42 -8.31 -5.52
CA GLU A 74 2.54 -8.93 -6.52
C GLU A 74 3.34 -9.78 -7.51
N GLN A 75 4.44 -9.23 -8.05
CA GLN A 75 5.29 -9.92 -9.01
C GLN A 75 5.98 -11.14 -8.40
N ALA A 76 6.51 -11.01 -7.18
CA ALA A 76 7.16 -12.09 -6.46
C ALA A 76 6.17 -13.23 -6.16
N ALA A 77 4.96 -12.89 -5.72
CA ALA A 77 3.89 -13.86 -5.46
C ALA A 77 3.43 -14.59 -6.73
N ASN A 78 3.24 -13.87 -7.84
CA ASN A 78 2.95 -14.49 -9.13
C ASN A 78 4.07 -15.42 -9.63
N ALA A 79 5.31 -15.18 -9.23
CA ALA A 79 6.46 -16.03 -9.50
C ALA A 79 6.65 -17.17 -8.47
N GLY A 80 5.79 -17.27 -7.45
CA GLY A 80 5.90 -18.25 -6.38
C GLY A 80 7.05 -18.01 -5.39
N LYS A 81 7.59 -16.78 -5.34
CA LYS A 81 8.75 -16.39 -4.52
C LYS A 81 8.31 -15.54 -3.32
N LEU A 82 7.64 -16.16 -2.36
CA LEU A 82 7.12 -15.46 -1.17
C LEU A 82 8.19 -15.16 -0.10
N ASP A 83 9.34 -15.81 -0.19
CA ASP A 83 10.45 -15.70 0.77
C ASP A 83 11.26 -14.41 0.61
N VAL A 84 11.13 -13.72 -0.53
CA VAL A 84 11.95 -12.53 -0.85
C VAL A 84 11.27 -11.19 -0.58
N VAL A 85 9.99 -11.17 -0.18
CA VAL A 85 9.20 -9.93 -0.08
C VAL A 85 9.31 -9.19 1.27
N GLY A 86 10.25 -9.61 2.12
CA GLY A 86 10.34 -9.11 3.50
C GLY A 86 10.68 -7.62 3.60
N ASP A 87 11.46 -7.09 2.67
CA ASP A 87 11.84 -5.67 2.68
C ASP A 87 10.70 -4.80 2.14
N GLU A 88 10.00 -5.23 1.10
CA GLU A 88 8.79 -4.59 0.59
C GLU A 88 7.70 -4.51 1.65
N MET A 89 7.52 -5.57 2.44
CA MET A 89 6.57 -5.56 3.55
C MET A 89 6.88 -4.48 4.60
N LYS A 90 8.16 -4.23 4.90
CA LYS A 90 8.56 -3.14 5.79
C LYS A 90 8.27 -1.77 5.18
N VAL A 91 8.37 -1.64 3.85
CA VAL A 91 8.01 -0.40 3.13
C VAL A 91 6.51 -0.16 3.24
N LEU A 92 5.66 -1.18 3.02
CA LEU A 92 4.21 -1.06 3.20
C LEU A 92 3.85 -0.63 4.62
N ASP A 93 4.42 -1.27 5.63
CA ASP A 93 4.17 -0.92 7.04
C ASP A 93 4.60 0.51 7.38
N ARG A 94 5.79 0.93 6.92
CA ARG A 94 6.27 2.30 7.14
C ARG A 94 5.42 3.33 6.42
N GLY A 95 5.03 3.05 5.17
CA GLY A 95 4.19 3.92 4.36
C GLY A 95 2.82 4.14 5.01
N LEU A 96 2.17 3.06 5.44
CA LEU A 96 0.89 3.15 6.16
C LEU A 96 1.05 3.91 7.49
N GLY A 97 2.13 3.65 8.24
CA GLY A 97 2.43 4.39 9.47
C GLY A 97 2.62 5.90 9.24
N ALA A 98 3.27 6.28 8.13
CA ALA A 98 3.45 7.69 7.76
C ALA A 98 2.12 8.37 7.40
N ILE A 99 1.20 7.66 6.73
CA ILE A 99 -0.15 8.15 6.43
C ILE A 99 -0.93 8.37 7.74
N CYS A 100 -0.94 7.38 8.64
CA CYS A 100 -1.59 7.51 9.95
C CYS A 100 -1.09 8.73 10.73
N ALA A 101 0.23 8.94 10.76
CA ALA A 101 0.84 10.07 11.46
C ALA A 101 0.52 11.42 10.83
N ALA A 102 0.31 11.48 9.51
CA ALA A 102 -0.04 12.72 8.80
C ALA A 102 -1.53 13.09 8.92
N LEU A 103 -2.39 12.09 9.20
CA LEU A 103 -3.82 12.26 9.44
C LEU A 103 -4.16 12.51 10.92
N SER A 104 -3.18 12.43 11.83
CA SER A 104 -3.34 12.72 13.27
C SER A 104 -3.25 14.22 13.55
#